data_AF-A0A7J2HGU1-F1
#
_entry.id   AF-A0A7J2HGU1-F1
#
_cell.length_a   1.000
_cell.length_b   1.000
_cell.length_c   1.000
_cell.angle_alpha   90.00
_cell.angle_beta   90.00
_cell.angle_gamma   90.00
#
_symmetry.space_group_name_H-M   'P 1'
#
loop_
_entity.id
_entity.type
_entity.pdbx_description
1 polymer ?
#
loop_
_entity_poly.entity_id
_entity_poly.type
_entity_poly.pdbx_seq_one_letter_code
_entity_poly.pdbx_strand_id
1 'polypeptide(L)'
;MEIRVGCCGWCVRGGKKAYYLRFPIVEVQETFYKLPKPETVSRWAENAPENFRFCMKAWQAITHPPTSPTWRRSGLKIPKSKYNKYGFLRP
;
A
#
# COMPACT_ATOMS: atom_id res chain seq x y z
N MET A 1 23.19 6.53 -11.58
CA MET A 1 22.08 5.63 -11.16
C MET A 1 21.72 6.00 -9.73
N GLU A 2 20.46 6.29 -9.43
CA GLU A 2 20.01 6.62 -8.07
C GLU A 2 19.56 5.34 -7.36
N ILE A 3 20.10 5.06 -6.16
CA ILE A 3 19.71 3.91 -5.33
C ILE A 3 19.07 4.44 -4.05
N ARG A 4 17.85 3.99 -3.75
CA ARG A 4 17.15 4.27 -2.49
C ARG A 4 16.85 2.95 -1.76
N VAL A 5 17.19 2.89 -0.48
CA VAL A 5 16.96 1.71 0.37
C VAL A 5 15.90 2.03 1.42
N GLY A 6 14.97 1.10 1.62
CA GLY A 6 13.90 1.23 2.61
C GLY A 6 13.27 -0.12 2.93
N CYS A 7 12.13 -0.08 3.59
CA CYS A 7 11.43 -1.26 4.10
C CYS A 7 9.99 -1.34 3.56
N CYS A 8 9.43 -2.54 3.64
CA CYS A 8 7.99 -2.76 3.54
C CYS A 8 7.32 -2.32 4.85
N GLY A 9 6.68 -1.16 4.82
CA GLY A 9 5.99 -0.55 5.94
C GLY A 9 6.91 0.23 6.90
N TRP A 10 6.29 0.73 7.97
CA TRP A 10 6.87 1.69 8.91
C TRP A 10 7.59 1.01 10.08
N CYS A 11 8.45 0.03 9.80
CA CYS A 11 9.07 -0.86 10.79
C CYS A 11 10.16 -0.21 11.66
N VAL A 12 9.98 1.05 12.05
CA VAL A 12 10.85 1.82 12.94
C VAL A 12 10.04 2.23 14.17
N ARG A 13 10.58 1.98 15.37
CA ARG A 13 9.95 2.44 16.62
C ARG A 13 9.82 3.96 16.60
N GLY A 14 8.60 4.46 16.82
CA GLY A 14 8.26 5.88 16.62
C GLY A 14 7.48 6.18 15.33
N GLY A 15 7.16 5.14 14.54
CA GLY A 15 6.25 5.23 13.39
C GLY A 15 6.80 6.07 12.24
N LYS A 16 5.90 6.71 11.47
CA LYS A 16 6.26 7.46 10.25
C LYS A 16 7.33 8.53 10.48
N LYS A 17 7.20 9.31 11.56
CA LYS A 17 8.15 10.38 11.92
C LYS A 17 9.57 9.85 12.10
N ALA A 18 9.74 8.79 12.88
CA ALA A 18 11.04 8.17 13.09
C ALA A 18 11.55 7.47 11.81
N TYR A 19 10.65 6.90 11.02
CA TYR A 19 11.00 6.25 9.75
C TYR A 19 11.59 7.24 8.73
N TYR A 20 11.00 8.43 8.59
CA TYR A 20 11.48 9.49 7.69
C TYR A 20 12.92 9.96 8.00
N LEU A 21 13.36 9.83 9.25
CA LEU A 21 14.73 10.15 9.65
C LEU A 21 15.74 9.05 9.28
N ARG A 22 15.27 7.83 8.99
CA ARG A 22 16.13 6.66 8.78
C ARG A 22 16.24 6.23 7.32
N PHE A 23 15.16 6.35 6.55
CA PHE A 23 15.10 5.87 5.18
C PHE A 23 14.49 6.92 4.24
N PRO A 24 15.00 7.05 3.00
CA PRO A 24 14.45 7.97 2.00
C PRO A 24 13.24 7.41 1.24
N ILE A 25 12.84 6.16 1.49
CA ILE A 25 11.74 5.51 0.78
C ILE A 25 11.01 4.49 1.68
N VAL A 26 9.71 4.30 1.44
CA VAL A 26 8.92 3.22 2.02
C VAL A 26 8.14 2.47 0.94
N GLU A 27 8.00 1.17 1.10
CA GLU A 27 6.98 0.40 0.41
C GLU A 27 5.69 0.38 1.26
N VAL A 28 4.62 0.99 0.77
CA VAL A 28 3.32 1.07 1.44
C VAL A 28 2.55 -0.23 1.22
N GLN A 29 2.44 -1.03 2.27
CA GLN A 29 1.69 -2.29 2.29
C GLN A 29 0.18 -2.09 2.49
N GLU A 30 -0.23 -1.01 3.15
CA GLU A 30 -1.61 -0.79 3.61
C GLU A 30 -2.60 -0.75 2.42
N THR A 31 -2.18 -0.12 1.31
CA THR A 31 -2.94 0.01 0.06
C THR A 31 -3.26 -1.34 -0.59
N PHE A 32 -2.44 -2.36 -0.37
CA PHE A 32 -2.69 -3.70 -0.88
C PHE A 32 -3.99 -4.27 -0.31
N TYR A 33 -4.24 -4.09 0.98
CA TYR A 33 -5.41 -4.69 1.64
C TYR A 33 -6.65 -3.83 1.50
N LYS A 34 -6.51 -2.51 1.74
CA LYS A 34 -7.61 -1.55 1.77
C LYS A 34 -7.15 -0.24 1.14
N LEU A 35 -8.03 0.40 0.38
CA LEU A 35 -7.76 1.74 -0.11
C LEU A 35 -7.82 2.73 1.07
N PRO A 36 -6.77 3.52 1.32
CA PRO A 36 -6.83 4.60 2.29
C PRO A 36 -7.79 5.69 1.79
N LYS A 37 -8.31 6.49 2.71
CA LYS A 37 -9.05 7.70 2.32
C LYS A 37 -8.10 8.70 1.66
N PRO A 38 -8.57 9.53 0.71
CA PRO A 38 -7.73 10.56 0.08
C PRO A 38 -6.99 11.44 1.10
N GLU A 39 -7.66 11.87 2.17
CA GLU A 39 -7.07 12.72 3.21
C GLU A 39 -5.91 12.03 3.94
N THR A 40 -5.94 10.69 4.03
CA THR A 40 -4.85 9.92 4.64
C THR A 40 -3.59 9.99 3.76
N VAL A 41 -3.76 9.87 2.44
CA VAL A 41 -2.64 9.94 1.48
C VAL A 41 -2.10 11.37 1.40
N SER A 42 -2.98 12.38 1.37
CA SER A 42 -2.57 13.79 1.42
C SER A 42 -1.71 14.07 2.65
N ARG A 43 -2.15 13.59 3.82
CA ARG A 43 -1.38 13.73 5.06
C ARG A 43 -0.04 13.02 5.01
N TRP A 44 0.09 11.89 4.32
CA TRP A 44 1.40 11.25 4.14
C TRP A 44 2.34 12.12 3.32
N ALA A 45 1.86 12.69 2.22
CA ALA A 45 2.62 13.59 1.36
C ALA A 45 3.02 14.88 2.11
N GLU A 46 2.10 15.50 2.83
CA GLU A 46 2.36 16.72 3.63
C GLU A 46 3.41 16.53 4.73
N ASN A 47 3.45 15.35 5.36
CA ASN A 47 4.38 15.08 6.46
C ASN A 47 5.71 14.48 5.98
N ALA A 48 5.81 14.06 4.73
CA ALA A 48 7.03 13.45 4.20
C ALA A 48 8.08 14.54 3.90
N PRO A 49 9.37 14.28 4.14
CA PRO A 49 10.45 15.13 3.65
C PRO A 49 10.39 15.29 2.12
N GLU A 50 10.84 16.42 1.60
CA GLU A 50 10.79 16.79 0.17
C GLU A 50 11.28 15.68 -0.79
N ASN A 51 12.36 14.98 -0.42
CA ASN A 51 12.99 13.94 -1.24
C ASN A 51 12.56 12.51 -0.88
N PHE A 52 11.60 12.35 0.02
CA PHE A 52 11.10 11.04 0.42
C PHE A 52 10.20 10.45 -0.68
N ARG A 53 10.31 9.14 -0.90
CA ARG A 53 9.53 8.43 -1.92
C ARG A 53 8.59 7.40 -1.30
N PHE A 54 7.46 7.22 -1.97
CA PHE A 54 6.50 6.17 -1.66
C PHE A 54 6.45 5.19 -2.82
N CYS A 55 6.72 3.92 -2.55
CA CYS A 55 6.42 2.82 -3.45
C CYS A 55 5.13 2.17 -2.96
N MET A 56 4.02 2.29 -3.68
CA MET A 56 2.75 1.73 -3.22
C MET A 56 2.53 0.34 -3.79
N LYS A 57 2.08 -0.60 -2.95
CA LYS A 57 1.51 -1.83 -3.50
C LYS A 57 0.17 -1.54 -4.13
N ALA A 58 0.00 -2.02 -5.37
CA ALA A 58 -1.28 -2.01 -6.04
C ALA A 58 -2.34 -2.71 -5.17
N TRP A 59 -3.56 -2.19 -5.19
CA TRP A 59 -4.66 -2.76 -4.44
C TRP A 59 -4.90 -4.23 -4.86
N GLN A 60 -5.10 -5.13 -3.89
CA GLN A 60 -5.20 -6.56 -4.18
C GLN A 60 -6.35 -6.91 -5.12
N ALA A 61 -7.39 -6.09 -5.19
CA ALA A 61 -8.50 -6.28 -6.12
C ALA A 61 -8.08 -6.22 -7.59
N ILE A 62 -6.97 -5.54 -7.89
CA ILE A 62 -6.39 -5.44 -9.23
C ILE A 62 -5.48 -6.66 -9.50
N THR A 63 -4.75 -7.14 -8.48
CA THR A 63 -3.68 -8.13 -8.67
C THR A 63 -4.08 -9.58 -8.33
N HIS A 64 -4.97 -9.80 -7.37
CA HIS A 64 -5.31 -11.12 -6.83
C HIS A 64 -6.81 -11.46 -6.97
N PRO A 65 -7.16 -12.73 -7.24
CA PRO A 65 -8.55 -13.16 -7.28
C PRO A 65 -9.17 -13.19 -5.87
N PRO A 66 -10.51 -13.06 -5.73
CA PRO A 66 -11.21 -13.12 -4.44
C PRO A 66 -11.02 -14.43 -3.65
N THR A 67 -10.52 -15.48 -4.32
CA THR A 67 -10.15 -16.75 -3.70
C THR A 67 -8.83 -16.70 -2.93
N SER A 68 -8.00 -15.65 -3.11
CA SER A 68 -6.76 -15.49 -2.36
C SER A 68 -7.03 -15.31 -0.86
N PRO A 69 -6.27 -15.96 0.04
CA PRO A 69 -6.44 -15.82 1.49
C PRO A 69 -6.32 -14.37 2.01
N THR A 70 -5.64 -13.50 1.26
CA THR A 70 -5.43 -12.09 1.63
C THR A 70 -6.72 -11.28 1.68
N TRP A 71 -7.77 -11.72 0.97
CA TRP A 71 -9.05 -11.02 0.89
C TRP A 71 -9.77 -10.92 2.23
N ARG A 72 -9.49 -11.82 3.18
CA ARG A 72 -10.00 -11.73 4.57
C ARG A 72 -9.65 -10.40 5.24
N ARG A 73 -8.54 -9.76 4.82
CA ARG A 73 -8.07 -8.47 5.35
C ARG A 73 -8.69 -7.27 4.62
N SER A 74 -9.35 -7.46 3.48
CA SER A 74 -9.96 -6.37 2.72
C SER A 74 -11.18 -5.77 3.42
N GLY A 75 -11.92 -6.58 4.18
CA GLY A 75 -13.23 -6.22 4.71
C GLY A 75 -14.34 -6.18 3.64
N LEU A 76 -14.06 -6.58 2.41
CA LEU A 76 -15.03 -6.62 1.31
C LEU A 76 -15.66 -8.01 1.20
N LYS A 77 -16.97 -8.05 0.95
CA LYS A 77 -17.69 -9.28 0.58
C LYS A 77 -17.99 -9.22 -0.92
N ILE A 78 -17.28 -10.01 -1.70
CA ILE A 78 -17.46 -10.07 -3.15
C ILE A 78 -18.45 -11.20 -3.49
N PRO A 79 -19.54 -10.93 -4.22
CA PRO A 79 -20.41 -12.00 -4.74
C PRO A 79 -19.65 -12.88 -5.73
N LYS A 80 -19.88 -14.20 -5.70
CA LYS A 80 -19.25 -15.16 -6.63
C LYS A 80 -19.45 -14.79 -8.11
N SER A 81 -20.61 -14.24 -8.45
CA SER A 81 -20.93 -13.76 -9.80
C SER A 81 -20.02 -12.64 -10.31
N LYS A 82 -19.26 -11.98 -9.43
CA LYS A 82 -18.32 -10.90 -9.79
C LYS A 82 -16.86 -11.31 -9.71
N TYR A 83 -16.52 -12.57 -9.39
CA TYR A 83 -15.12 -12.99 -9.21
C TYR A 83 -14.27 -12.77 -10.46
N ASN A 84 -14.88 -12.93 -11.63
CA ASN A 84 -14.26 -12.67 -12.92
C ASN A 84 -13.94 -11.18 -13.17
N LYS A 85 -14.24 -10.25 -12.25
CA LYS A 85 -13.90 -8.82 -12.36
C LYS A 85 -12.70 -8.39 -11.51
N TYR A 86 -12.05 -9.32 -10.80
CA TYR A 86 -10.98 -9.01 -9.85
C TYR A 86 -9.70 -9.81 -10.12
N GLY A 87 -8.56 -9.18 -9.89
CA GLY A 87 -7.24 -9.82 -9.98
C GLY A 87 -6.67 -9.96 -11.39
N PHE A 88 -5.44 -10.48 -11.42
CA PHE A 88 -4.66 -10.80 -12.62
C PHE A 88 -4.29 -9.61 -13.51
N LEU A 89 -4.33 -8.37 -12.98
CA LEU A 89 -3.95 -7.16 -13.73
C LEU A 89 -4.66 -7.07 -15.09
N ARG A 90 -5.91 -7.53 -15.13
CA ARG A 90 -6.70 -7.54 -16.36
C ARG A 90 -7.06 -6.09 -16.74
N PRO A 91 -7.01 -5.76 -18.04
CA PRO A 91 -7.37 -4.44 -18.55
C PRO A 91 -8.86 -4.13 -18.33
#